data_AF-A9AV92-F1
#
_entry.id   AF-A9AV92-F1
#
_cell.length_a   1.000
_cell.length_b   1.000
_cell.length_c   1.000
_cell.angle_alpha   90.00
_cell.angle_beta   90.00
_cell.angle_gamma   90.00
#
_symmetry.space_group_name_H-M   'P 1'
#
loop_
_entity.id
_entity.type
_entity.pdbx_description
1 polymer ?
#
loop_
_entity_poly.entity_id
_entity_poly.type
_entity_poly.pdbx_seq_one_letter_code
_entity_poly.pdbx_strand_id
1 'polypeptide(L)'
;MNSHTQYLTLVATVATTQAWNLTPEQHQHIATLLAHYSQHATNAPLTDITINLWHDYATVQAALDPLHPEHEAVCHQVYQYILHCLKQRHVLGVDDLYLDDRSPDVCAYADVIQKLGQFRFEARLSTYIYQITRRAVLQWRRATNALKRGGMGFNQQPNDATSRSIQQIVYLSQSHLEQDSLVAPDPSVDDLVVLRQLKREVLKVVVTMDDDPLYAVAQRLWNELLFEQTNISALAQAEGLTVNELFNLRARLGRRCRGVVESWREGFGE
;
A
#
# COMPACT_ATOMS: atom_id res chain seq x y z
N MET A 1 22.43 -4.68 -41.72
CA MET A 1 23.69 -4.32 -41.06
C MET A 1 23.72 -2.89 -40.48
N ASN A 2 22.60 -2.16 -40.33
CA ASN A 2 22.63 -0.75 -39.92
C ASN A 2 22.01 -0.41 -38.55
N SER A 3 21.37 -1.34 -37.85
CA SER A 3 20.66 -1.03 -36.59
C SER A 3 21.61 -0.80 -35.40
N HIS A 4 22.65 -1.63 -35.24
CA HIS A 4 23.58 -1.48 -34.10
C HIS A 4 24.37 -0.17 -34.14
N THR A 5 24.86 0.23 -35.32
CA THR A 5 25.55 1.50 -35.52
C THR A 5 24.63 2.70 -35.24
N GLN A 6 23.34 2.61 -35.61
CA GLN A 6 22.35 3.64 -35.29
C GLN A 6 22.14 3.79 -33.77
N TYR A 7 22.04 2.69 -33.03
CA TYR A 7 21.92 2.75 -31.57
C TYR A 7 23.19 3.33 -30.92
N LEU A 8 24.39 2.96 -31.38
CA LEU A 8 25.64 3.54 -30.89
C LEU A 8 25.69 5.06 -31.11
N THR A 9 25.32 5.53 -32.30
CA THR A 9 25.25 6.97 -32.60
C THR A 9 24.22 7.68 -31.71
N LEU A 10 23.07 7.05 -31.48
CA LEU A 10 22.03 7.60 -30.60
C LEU A 10 22.52 7.73 -29.16
N VAL A 11 23.14 6.68 -28.59
CA VAL A 11 23.68 6.70 -27.23
C VAL A 11 24.76 7.77 -27.09
N ALA A 12 25.69 7.87 -28.04
CA ALA A 12 26.72 8.92 -28.03
C ALA A 12 26.13 10.33 -28.09
N THR A 13 25.08 10.52 -28.91
CA THR A 13 24.38 11.81 -29.02
C THR A 13 23.71 12.18 -27.69
N VAL A 14 22.95 11.25 -27.11
CA VAL A 14 22.27 11.45 -25.81
C VAL A 14 23.28 11.71 -24.70
N ALA A 15 24.36 10.92 -24.63
CA ALA A 15 25.43 11.10 -23.64
C ALA A 15 26.05 12.50 -23.75
N THR A 16 26.31 12.98 -24.97
CA THR A 16 26.82 14.34 -25.19
C THR A 16 25.82 15.40 -24.73
N THR A 17 24.54 15.26 -25.09
CA THR A 17 23.48 16.19 -24.68
C THR A 17 23.25 16.24 -23.17
N GLN A 18 23.38 15.09 -22.50
CA GLN A 18 23.19 14.95 -21.05
C GLN A 18 24.50 15.13 -20.26
N ALA A 19 25.61 15.45 -20.94
CA ALA A 19 26.94 15.60 -20.36
C ALA A 19 27.42 14.36 -19.56
N TRP A 20 27.11 13.16 -20.03
CA TRP A 20 27.58 11.91 -19.42
C TRP A 20 29.00 11.58 -19.87
N ASN A 21 29.88 11.29 -18.92
CA ASN A 21 31.23 10.79 -19.19
C ASN A 21 31.22 9.26 -19.23
N LEU A 22 30.70 8.69 -20.33
CA LEU A 22 30.63 7.25 -20.54
C LEU A 22 31.92 6.68 -21.14
N THR A 23 32.36 5.53 -20.65
CA THR A 23 33.44 4.77 -21.30
C THR A 23 32.97 4.15 -22.63
N PRO A 24 33.88 3.77 -23.54
CA PRO A 24 33.51 3.09 -24.79
C PRO A 24 32.72 1.80 -24.56
N GLU A 25 33.06 1.04 -23.51
CA GLU A 25 32.39 -0.20 -23.12
C GLU A 25 30.95 0.08 -22.64
N GLN A 26 30.74 1.15 -21.86
CA GLN A 26 29.41 1.57 -21.42
C GLN A 26 28.53 1.99 -22.60
N HIS A 27 29.08 2.72 -23.58
CA HIS A 27 28.36 3.06 -24.80
C HIS A 27 27.88 1.80 -25.54
N GLN A 28 28.76 0.81 -25.70
CA GLN A 28 28.44 -0.43 -26.40
C GLN A 28 27.42 -1.28 -25.63
N HIS A 29 27.53 -1.32 -24.30
CA HIS A 29 26.59 -2.02 -23.44
C HIS A 29 25.18 -1.41 -23.54
N ILE A 30 25.05 -0.09 -23.35
CA ILE A 30 23.76 0.60 -23.44
C ILE A 30 23.15 0.47 -24.84
N ALA A 31 23.97 0.56 -25.90
CA ALA A 31 23.47 0.36 -27.26
C ALA A 31 22.93 -1.05 -27.52
N THR A 32 23.57 -2.07 -26.92
CA THR A 32 23.09 -3.46 -26.98
C THR A 32 21.76 -3.63 -26.25
N LEU A 33 21.63 -3.04 -25.05
CA LEU A 33 20.38 -3.06 -24.28
C LEU A 33 19.27 -2.32 -25.01
N LEU A 34 19.56 -1.13 -25.56
CA LEU A 34 18.61 -0.35 -26.33
C LEU A 34 18.09 -1.12 -27.54
N ALA A 35 18.97 -1.84 -28.24
CA ALA A 35 18.58 -2.71 -29.35
C ALA A 35 17.58 -3.78 -28.90
N HIS A 36 17.84 -4.44 -27.76
CA HIS A 36 16.94 -5.45 -27.18
C HIS A 36 15.58 -4.85 -26.79
N TYR A 37 15.57 -3.77 -26.00
CA TYR A 37 14.31 -3.18 -25.50
C TYR A 37 13.50 -2.46 -26.58
N SER A 38 14.15 -1.90 -27.61
CA SER A 38 13.47 -1.23 -28.72
C SER A 38 12.58 -2.16 -29.55
N GLN A 39 12.89 -3.47 -29.61
CA GLN A 39 12.06 -4.46 -30.30
C GLN A 39 10.71 -4.69 -29.59
N HIS A 40 10.63 -4.33 -28.32
CA HIS A 40 9.45 -4.49 -27.46
C HIS A 40 8.83 -3.16 -27.04
N ALA A 41 9.42 -2.04 -27.46
CA ALA A 41 8.94 -0.71 -27.17
C ALA A 41 7.68 -0.43 -27.99
N THR A 42 6.65 0.07 -27.32
CA THR A 42 5.36 0.33 -27.98
C THR A 42 5.19 1.79 -28.36
N ASN A 43 5.51 2.73 -27.46
CA ASN A 43 5.20 4.15 -27.66
C ASN A 43 6.27 5.14 -27.17
N ALA A 44 7.30 4.70 -26.44
CA ALA A 44 8.31 5.61 -25.89
C ALA A 44 9.40 5.95 -26.92
N PRO A 45 9.84 7.23 -27.00
CA PRO A 45 10.94 7.58 -27.88
C PRO A 45 12.24 6.93 -27.40
N LEU A 46 13.07 6.48 -28.34
CA LEU A 46 14.32 5.76 -28.04
C LEU A 46 15.31 6.60 -27.20
N THR A 47 15.22 7.93 -27.28
CA THR A 47 15.98 8.86 -26.42
C THR A 47 15.63 8.66 -24.95
N ASP A 48 14.34 8.56 -24.61
CA ASP A 48 13.88 8.41 -23.24
C ASP A 48 14.25 7.03 -22.70
N ILE A 49 14.11 5.98 -23.54
CA ILE A 49 14.56 4.63 -23.19
C ILE A 49 16.07 4.62 -22.90
N THR A 50 16.87 5.32 -23.71
CA THR A 50 18.32 5.44 -23.50
C THR A 50 18.64 6.09 -22.15
N ILE A 51 17.94 7.18 -21.81
CA ILE A 51 18.08 7.88 -20.52
C ILE A 51 17.68 6.99 -19.35
N ASN A 52 16.55 6.30 -19.47
CA ASN A 52 16.07 5.43 -18.40
C ASN A 52 16.98 4.21 -18.23
N LEU A 53 17.51 3.63 -19.31
CA LEU A 53 18.50 2.55 -19.25
C LEU A 53 19.76 2.99 -18.50
N TRP A 54 20.30 4.18 -18.80
CA TRP A 54 21.48 4.67 -18.12
C TRP A 54 21.31 4.77 -16.60
N HIS A 55 20.15 5.27 -16.16
CA HIS A 55 19.94 5.57 -14.74
C HIS A 55 19.34 4.41 -13.93
N ASP A 56 18.51 3.57 -14.55
CA ASP A 56 17.67 2.63 -13.80
C ASP A 56 18.07 1.17 -14.03
N TYR A 57 18.88 0.86 -15.06
CA TYR A 57 19.20 -0.52 -15.43
C TYR A 57 19.95 -1.26 -14.33
N ALA A 58 20.99 -0.66 -13.75
CA ALA A 58 21.78 -1.27 -12.68
C ALA A 58 20.91 -1.62 -11.46
N THR A 59 20.05 -0.68 -11.03
CA THR A 59 19.09 -0.88 -9.95
C THR A 59 18.14 -2.04 -10.25
N VAL A 60 17.62 -2.13 -11.47
CA VAL A 60 16.70 -3.21 -11.86
C VAL A 60 17.42 -4.56 -11.88
N GLN A 61 18.64 -4.64 -12.39
CA GLN A 61 19.40 -5.90 -12.40
C GLN A 61 19.73 -6.37 -10.97
N ALA A 62 20.21 -5.46 -10.11
CA ALA A 62 20.48 -5.77 -8.71
C ALA A 62 19.21 -6.22 -7.95
N ALA A 63 18.06 -5.62 -8.24
CA ALA A 63 16.79 -6.03 -7.63
C ALA A 63 16.31 -7.42 -8.10
N LEU A 64 16.65 -7.83 -9.32
CA LEU A 64 16.21 -9.11 -9.91
C LEU A 64 17.13 -10.28 -9.59
N ASP A 65 18.38 -10.03 -9.24
CA ASP A 65 19.38 -11.06 -8.91
C ASP A 65 19.59 -11.16 -7.38
N PRO A 66 19.06 -12.22 -6.71
CA PRO A 66 19.24 -12.41 -5.28
C PRO A 66 20.70 -12.64 -4.85
N LEU A 67 21.59 -13.00 -5.77
CA LEU A 67 23.01 -13.21 -5.50
C LEU A 67 23.84 -11.93 -5.68
N HIS A 68 23.22 -10.85 -6.16
CA HIS A 68 23.90 -9.57 -6.36
C HIS A 68 24.27 -8.95 -5.00
N PRO A 69 25.50 -8.43 -4.81
CA PRO A 69 25.95 -7.90 -3.51
C PRO A 69 25.10 -6.72 -3.00
N GLU A 70 24.53 -5.95 -3.93
CA GLU A 70 23.66 -4.80 -3.60
C GLU A 70 22.16 -5.15 -3.57
N HIS A 71 21.79 -6.43 -3.77
CA HIS A 71 20.39 -6.85 -3.90
C HIS A 71 19.52 -6.34 -2.74
N GLU A 72 19.94 -6.63 -1.51
CA GLU A 72 19.20 -6.27 -0.30
C GLU A 72 19.04 -4.75 -0.15
N ALA A 73 20.11 -4.00 -0.40
CA ALA A 73 20.10 -2.54 -0.33
C ALA A 73 19.16 -1.92 -1.36
N VAL A 74 19.17 -2.42 -2.59
CA VAL A 74 18.28 -1.95 -3.67
C VAL A 74 16.83 -2.31 -3.38
N CYS A 75 16.55 -3.55 -2.95
CA CYS A 75 15.22 -3.98 -2.51
C CYS A 75 14.69 -3.09 -1.38
N HIS A 76 15.55 -2.70 -0.44
CA HIS A 76 15.21 -1.76 0.61
C HIS A 76 14.87 -0.36 0.05
N GLN A 77 15.67 0.18 -0.88
CA GLN A 77 15.38 1.47 -1.52
C GLN A 77 14.04 1.47 -2.27
N VAL A 78 13.73 0.38 -2.98
CA VAL A 78 12.44 0.18 -3.65
C VAL A 78 11.30 0.21 -2.63
N TYR A 79 11.46 -0.49 -1.50
CA TYR A 79 10.47 -0.49 -0.42
C TYR A 79 10.26 0.90 0.18
N GLN A 80 11.33 1.66 0.45
CA GLN A 80 11.23 3.04 0.93
C GLN A 80 10.49 3.95 -0.06
N TYR A 81 10.71 3.76 -1.36
CA TYR A 81 9.99 4.51 -2.38
C TYR A 81 8.49 4.18 -2.40
N ILE A 82 8.12 2.92 -2.15
CA ILE A 82 6.71 2.50 -1.97
C ILE A 82 6.10 3.21 -0.76
N LEU A 83 6.77 3.19 0.40
CA LEU A 83 6.29 3.87 1.60
C LEU A 83 6.11 5.37 1.37
N HIS A 84 7.04 6.01 0.65
CA HIS A 84 6.92 7.41 0.26
C HIS A 84 5.67 7.66 -0.61
N CYS A 85 5.41 6.81 -1.61
CA CYS A 85 4.21 6.88 -2.44
C CYS A 85 2.93 6.73 -1.63
N LEU A 86 2.92 5.86 -0.61
CA LEU A 86 1.77 5.64 0.27
C LEU A 86 1.50 6.86 1.18
N LYS A 87 2.55 7.47 1.73
CA LYS A 87 2.49 8.70 2.52
C LYS A 87 1.88 9.85 1.71
N GLN A 88 2.36 10.08 0.49
CA GLN A 88 1.83 11.13 -0.40
C GLN A 88 0.34 10.98 -0.73
N ARG A 89 -0.18 9.74 -0.72
CA ARG A 89 -1.58 9.47 -1.08
C ARG A 89 -2.52 9.46 0.12
N HIS A 90 -2.05 9.84 1.30
CA HIS A 90 -2.77 9.74 2.57
C HIS A 90 -3.39 8.34 2.77
N VAL A 91 -2.71 7.30 2.27
CA VAL A 91 -3.17 5.92 2.51
C VAL A 91 -2.97 5.56 3.98
N LEU A 92 -1.98 6.19 4.61
CA LEU A 92 -1.68 6.16 6.04
C LEU A 92 -2.54 7.14 6.88
N GLY A 93 -3.62 7.70 6.32
CA GLY A 93 -4.67 8.35 7.11
C GLY A 93 -5.70 7.36 7.67
N VAL A 94 -5.45 6.07 7.48
CA VAL A 94 -6.27 4.96 7.97
C VAL A 94 -5.35 4.15 8.88
N ASP A 95 -5.61 4.26 10.18
CA ASP A 95 -5.07 3.52 11.32
C ASP A 95 -3.81 2.69 11.07
N ASP A 96 -2.77 2.94 11.87
CA ASP A 96 -1.51 2.19 12.01
C ASP A 96 -1.69 0.68 12.38
N LEU A 97 -2.86 0.09 12.12
CA LEU A 97 -3.31 -1.23 12.56
C LEU A 97 -3.16 -2.35 11.51
N TYR A 98 -2.55 -2.09 10.35
CA TYR A 98 -2.40 -3.10 9.28
C TYR A 98 -0.94 -3.56 9.15
N LEU A 99 -0.36 -4.05 10.24
CA LEU A 99 0.92 -4.79 10.24
C LEU A 99 0.69 -6.32 10.05
N ASP A 100 -0.28 -6.71 9.21
CA ASP A 100 -0.47 -8.12 8.81
C ASP A 100 0.03 -8.35 7.37
N ASP A 101 0.06 -9.61 6.93
CA ASP A 101 0.47 -10.04 5.58
C ASP A 101 -0.35 -9.41 4.43
N ARG A 102 -1.35 -8.59 4.75
CA ARG A 102 -2.28 -7.91 3.85
C ARG A 102 -2.19 -6.40 3.99
N SER A 103 -1.10 -5.86 4.53
CA SER A 103 -0.83 -4.43 4.52
C SER A 103 -0.72 -3.88 3.08
N PRO A 104 -1.12 -2.62 2.83
CA PRO A 104 -1.07 -2.03 1.48
C PRO A 104 0.36 -1.93 0.93
N ASP A 105 1.35 -1.74 1.80
CA ASP A 105 2.79 -1.75 1.51
C ASP A 105 3.28 -3.14 1.14
N VAL A 106 2.87 -4.19 1.86
CA VAL A 106 3.23 -5.58 1.54
C VAL A 106 2.66 -6.00 0.19
N CYS A 107 1.37 -5.73 -0.04
CA CYS A 107 0.75 -6.00 -1.33
C CYS A 107 1.44 -5.23 -2.48
N ALA A 108 1.79 -3.96 -2.25
CA ALA A 108 2.48 -3.16 -3.26
C ALA A 108 3.89 -3.68 -3.55
N TYR A 109 4.65 -4.06 -2.52
CA TYR A 109 6.01 -4.58 -2.69
C TYR A 109 6.02 -5.89 -3.45
N ALA A 110 5.16 -6.85 -3.08
CA ALA A 110 5.04 -8.13 -3.79
C ALA A 110 4.71 -7.92 -5.28
N ASP A 111 3.76 -7.04 -5.58
CA ASP A 111 3.40 -6.68 -6.95
C ASP A 111 4.55 -6.00 -7.71
N VAL A 112 5.31 -5.13 -7.05
CA VAL A 112 6.47 -4.43 -7.64
C VAL A 112 7.58 -5.43 -7.98
N ILE A 113 7.99 -6.26 -7.03
CA ILE A 113 9.05 -7.26 -7.25
C ILE A 113 8.67 -8.23 -8.37
N GLN A 114 7.43 -8.72 -8.40
CA GLN A 114 6.97 -9.60 -9.46
C GLN A 114 7.01 -8.93 -10.85
N LYS A 115 6.71 -7.63 -10.94
CA LYS A 115 6.60 -6.89 -12.19
C LYS A 115 7.91 -6.22 -12.63
N LEU A 116 8.91 -6.10 -11.76
CA LEU A 116 10.22 -5.53 -12.10
C LEU A 116 10.88 -6.25 -13.28
N GLY A 117 10.72 -7.57 -13.39
CA GLY A 117 11.25 -8.35 -14.52
C GLY A 117 10.59 -8.02 -15.87
N GLN A 118 9.45 -7.30 -15.85
CA GLN A 118 8.72 -6.87 -17.04
C GLN A 118 8.97 -5.39 -17.37
N PHE A 119 9.83 -4.70 -16.61
CA PHE A 119 10.11 -3.30 -16.81
C PHE A 119 10.89 -3.06 -18.11
N ARG A 120 10.33 -2.22 -18.99
CA ARG A 120 10.85 -1.97 -20.36
C ARG A 120 11.56 -0.63 -20.53
N PHE A 121 11.79 0.11 -19.44
CA PHE A 121 12.47 1.42 -19.47
C PHE A 121 11.77 2.49 -20.32
N GLU A 122 10.48 2.29 -20.65
CA GLU A 122 9.65 3.28 -21.37
C GLU A 122 9.34 4.53 -20.52
N ALA A 123 9.54 4.44 -19.21
CA ALA A 123 9.46 5.53 -18.25
C ALA A 123 10.51 5.33 -17.15
N ARG A 124 10.70 6.34 -16.29
CA ARG A 124 11.53 6.23 -15.07
C ARG A 124 11.04 5.10 -14.17
N LEU A 125 11.96 4.39 -13.54
CA LEU A 125 11.66 3.33 -12.57
C LEU A 125 10.75 3.83 -11.43
N SER A 126 11.00 5.04 -10.94
CA SER A 126 10.18 5.71 -9.94
C SER A 126 8.72 5.84 -10.37
N THR A 127 8.46 6.29 -11.60
CA THR A 127 7.11 6.38 -12.18
C THR A 127 6.47 5.01 -12.32
N TYR A 128 7.23 3.99 -12.71
CA TYR A 128 6.75 2.62 -12.85
C TYR A 128 6.32 2.03 -11.50
N ILE A 129 7.17 2.15 -10.47
CA ILE A 129 6.86 1.72 -9.09
C ILE A 129 5.62 2.47 -8.59
N TYR A 130 5.55 3.79 -8.78
CA TYR A 130 4.39 4.59 -8.38
C TYR A 130 3.09 4.06 -9.00
N GLN A 131 3.08 3.72 -10.29
CA GLN A 131 1.88 3.21 -10.97
C GLN A 131 1.44 1.85 -10.44
N ILE A 132 2.39 0.94 -10.19
CA ILE A 132 2.10 -0.38 -9.63
C ILE A 132 1.56 -0.25 -8.21
N THR A 133 2.28 0.47 -7.34
CA THR A 133 1.86 0.78 -5.96
C THR A 133 0.47 1.39 -5.96
N ARG A 134 0.19 2.32 -6.89
CA ARG A 134 -1.12 2.95 -6.99
C ARG A 134 -2.24 1.96 -7.28
N ARG A 135 -2.01 0.98 -8.16
CA ARG A 135 -2.99 -0.05 -8.51
C ARG A 135 -3.17 -1.04 -7.38
N ALA A 136 -2.08 -1.50 -6.76
CA ALA A 136 -2.11 -2.42 -5.62
C ALA A 136 -2.94 -1.85 -4.46
N VAL A 137 -2.71 -0.58 -4.09
CA VAL A 137 -3.49 0.11 -3.04
C VAL A 137 -4.97 0.22 -3.40
N LEU A 138 -5.31 0.54 -4.65
CA LEU A 138 -6.70 0.64 -5.07
C LEU A 138 -7.40 -0.72 -5.00
N GLN A 139 -6.70 -1.78 -5.40
CA GLN A 139 -7.20 -3.15 -5.30
C GLN A 139 -7.38 -3.56 -3.84
N TRP A 140 -6.39 -3.26 -2.99
CA TRP A 140 -6.47 -3.47 -1.55
C TRP A 140 -7.68 -2.76 -0.95
N ARG A 141 -7.84 -1.46 -1.18
CA ARG A 141 -9.01 -0.68 -0.70
C ARG A 141 -10.33 -1.28 -1.16
N ARG A 142 -10.43 -1.71 -2.42
CA ARG A 142 -11.65 -2.33 -2.98
C ARG A 142 -11.97 -3.64 -2.28
N ALA A 143 -10.97 -4.48 -2.05
CA ALA A 143 -11.14 -5.76 -1.38
C ALA A 143 -11.47 -5.59 0.11
N THR A 144 -10.81 -4.67 0.82
CA THR A 144 -11.13 -4.34 2.21
C THR A 144 -12.56 -3.82 2.32
N ASN A 145 -13.00 -2.97 1.39
CA ASN A 145 -14.38 -2.51 1.32
C ASN A 145 -15.37 -3.62 0.95
N ALA A 146 -14.99 -4.58 0.10
CA ALA A 146 -15.80 -5.73 -0.24
C ALA A 146 -15.97 -6.67 0.97
N LEU A 147 -14.89 -6.92 1.71
CA LEU A 147 -14.89 -7.71 2.95
C LEU A 147 -15.78 -7.05 4.01
N LYS A 148 -15.69 -5.72 4.18
CA LYS A 148 -16.60 -4.95 5.04
C LYS A 148 -18.07 -5.08 4.63
N ARG A 149 -18.37 -5.36 3.36
CA ARG A 149 -19.73 -5.51 2.79
C ARG A 149 -20.20 -6.97 2.68
N GLY A 150 -19.47 -7.93 3.23
CA GLY A 150 -19.83 -9.36 3.16
C GLY A 150 -19.50 -10.05 1.84
N GLY A 151 -18.72 -9.43 0.95
CA GLY A 151 -18.17 -10.08 -0.23
C GLY A 151 -16.93 -10.91 0.11
N MET A 152 -16.53 -11.80 -0.80
CA MET A 152 -15.20 -12.42 -0.71
C MET A 152 -14.14 -11.32 -0.82
N GLY A 153 -13.31 -11.19 0.22
CA GLY A 153 -12.22 -10.21 0.28
C GLY A 153 -11.08 -10.52 -0.69
N PHE A 154 -9.87 -10.13 -0.32
CA PHE A 154 -8.68 -10.30 -1.16
C PHE A 154 -8.35 -11.80 -1.34
N ASN A 155 -8.72 -12.40 -2.48
CA ASN A 155 -8.30 -13.74 -2.89
C ASN A 155 -7.02 -13.64 -3.74
N GLN A 156 -5.90 -13.21 -3.17
CA GLN A 156 -4.61 -13.64 -3.71
C GLN A 156 -4.27 -14.93 -2.97
N GLN A 157 -4.37 -16.07 -3.66
CA GLN A 157 -3.68 -17.27 -3.17
C GLN A 157 -2.19 -16.89 -3.09
N PRO A 158 -1.56 -17.00 -1.91
CA PRO A 158 -0.13 -16.80 -1.81
C PRO A 158 0.52 -17.90 -2.65
N ASN A 159 1.09 -17.53 -3.79
CA ASN A 159 2.04 -18.40 -4.47
C ASN A 159 3.36 -18.34 -3.69
N ASP A 160 4.22 -19.35 -3.83
CA ASP A 160 5.51 -19.41 -3.13
C ASP A 160 6.36 -18.12 -3.28
N ALA A 161 6.24 -17.44 -4.43
CA ALA A 161 6.88 -16.14 -4.67
C ALA A 161 6.35 -15.04 -3.73
N THR A 162 5.04 -14.98 -3.49
CA THR A 162 4.39 -14.03 -2.59
C THR A 162 4.78 -14.30 -1.14
N SER A 163 4.85 -15.57 -0.72
CA SER A 163 5.30 -15.96 0.62
C SER A 163 6.76 -15.58 0.88
N ARG A 164 7.65 -15.76 -0.12
CA ARG A 164 9.04 -15.30 -0.02
C ARG A 164 9.16 -13.78 0.01
N SER A 165 8.35 -13.06 -0.78
CA SER A 165 8.30 -11.60 -0.72
C SER A 165 7.83 -11.11 0.64
N ILE A 166 6.82 -11.75 1.25
CA ILE A 166 6.36 -11.42 2.61
C ILE A 166 7.48 -11.64 3.63
N GLN A 167 8.18 -12.79 3.59
CA GLN A 167 9.33 -13.06 4.46
C GLN A 167 10.47 -12.05 4.27
N GLN A 168 10.75 -11.66 3.02
CA GLN A 168 11.76 -10.66 2.69
C GLN A 168 11.38 -9.27 3.21
N ILE A 169 10.10 -8.89 3.15
CA ILE A 169 9.61 -7.63 3.74
C ILE A 169 9.69 -7.68 5.25
N VAL A 170 9.30 -8.79 5.88
CA VAL A 170 9.42 -8.99 7.32
C VAL A 170 10.88 -8.87 7.76
N TYR A 171 11.81 -9.42 6.99
CA TYR A 171 13.24 -9.28 7.22
C TYR A 171 13.74 -7.84 7.01
N LEU A 172 13.32 -7.15 5.93
CA LEU A 172 13.67 -5.75 5.64
C LEU A 172 13.04 -4.74 6.60
N SER A 173 11.91 -5.08 7.22
CA SER A 173 11.30 -4.31 8.30
C SER A 173 11.98 -4.61 9.64
N GLN A 174 12.42 -5.85 9.88
CA GLN A 174 13.16 -6.26 11.07
C GLN A 174 14.60 -5.75 11.11
N SER A 175 15.29 -5.63 9.97
CA SER A 175 16.68 -5.14 9.90
C SER A 175 16.86 -3.68 10.38
N HIS A 176 15.76 -2.93 10.50
CA HIS A 176 15.73 -1.57 11.07
C HIS A 176 15.08 -1.51 12.47
N LEU A 177 14.55 -2.62 12.97
CA LEU A 177 13.91 -2.69 14.29
C LEU A 177 14.90 -2.94 15.44
N GLU A 178 16.21 -3.05 15.18
CA GLU A 178 17.23 -3.02 16.24
C GLU A 178 17.40 -1.63 16.90
N GLN A 179 16.65 -0.61 16.48
CA GLN A 179 16.71 0.72 17.09
C GLN A 179 15.40 1.39 17.52
N ASP A 180 14.24 0.78 17.35
CA ASP A 180 13.03 1.18 18.08
C ASP A 180 11.94 0.16 17.78
N SER A 181 11.65 -0.70 18.75
CA SER A 181 10.47 -1.56 18.73
C SER A 181 9.22 -0.68 18.58
N LEU A 182 8.72 -0.55 17.35
CA LEU A 182 7.36 -0.06 17.06
C LEU A 182 6.34 -1.14 17.47
N VAL A 183 6.34 -1.49 18.76
CA VAL A 183 5.09 -1.80 19.44
C VAL A 183 4.36 -0.46 19.42
N ALA A 184 3.20 -0.37 18.76
CA ALA A 184 2.35 0.80 18.89
C ALA A 184 2.30 1.13 20.38
N PRO A 185 2.70 2.35 20.81
CA PRO A 185 2.73 2.65 22.23
C PRO A 185 1.38 2.26 22.79
N ASP A 186 1.37 1.44 23.84
CA ASP A 186 0.13 1.14 24.54
C ASP A 186 -0.58 2.47 24.73
N PRO A 187 -1.87 2.58 24.32
CA PRO A 187 -2.59 3.84 24.38
C PRO A 187 -2.37 4.41 25.77
N SER A 188 -1.94 5.67 25.84
CA SER A 188 -1.57 6.26 27.12
C SER A 188 -2.75 6.09 28.08
N VAL A 189 -2.47 5.99 29.38
CA VAL A 189 -3.54 5.83 30.39
C VAL A 189 -4.60 6.93 30.22
N ASP A 190 -4.17 8.12 29.80
CA ASP A 190 -5.04 9.26 29.51
C ASP A 190 -5.90 9.02 28.25
N ASP A 191 -5.34 8.47 27.16
CA ASP A 191 -6.12 8.10 25.96
C ASP A 191 -7.19 7.03 26.28
N LEU A 192 -6.85 6.07 27.13
CA LEU A 192 -7.79 5.04 27.58
C LEU A 192 -8.91 5.62 28.46
N VAL A 193 -8.60 6.61 29.30
CA VAL A 193 -9.60 7.32 30.12
C VAL A 193 -10.53 8.15 29.24
N VAL A 194 -9.97 8.86 28.26
CA VAL A 194 -10.72 9.65 27.28
C VAL A 194 -11.66 8.77 26.45
N LEU A 195 -11.15 7.65 25.92
CA LEU A 195 -11.95 6.71 25.14
C LEU A 195 -13.04 6.04 25.99
N ARG A 196 -12.76 5.72 27.26
CA ARG A 196 -13.77 5.21 28.20
C ARG A 196 -14.85 6.24 28.49
N GLN A 197 -14.49 7.51 28.62
CA GLN A 197 -15.46 8.57 28.87
C GLN A 197 -16.34 8.83 27.63
N LEU A 198 -15.76 8.85 26.42
CA LEU A 198 -16.52 8.90 25.17
C LEU A 198 -17.49 7.71 25.06
N LYS A 199 -17.01 6.50 25.36
CA LYS A 199 -17.85 5.29 25.38
C LYS A 199 -19.01 5.40 26.37
N ARG A 200 -18.81 6.03 27.54
CA ARG A 200 -19.89 6.29 28.50
C ARG A 200 -20.93 7.28 27.97
N GLU A 201 -20.49 8.36 27.33
CA GLU A 201 -21.42 9.35 26.75
C GLU A 201 -22.20 8.75 25.57
N VAL A 202 -21.55 7.96 24.72
CA VAL A 202 -22.23 7.21 23.65
C VAL A 202 -23.23 6.20 24.25
N LEU A 203 -22.85 5.46 25.28
CA LEU A 203 -23.75 4.51 25.95
C LEU A 203 -25.01 5.20 26.48
N LYS A 204 -24.92 6.41 27.06
CA LYS A 204 -26.10 7.17 27.51
C LYS A 204 -27.08 7.40 26.36
N VAL A 205 -26.59 7.76 25.17
CA VAL A 205 -27.42 7.96 23.97
C VAL A 205 -28.01 6.63 23.48
N VAL A 206 -27.23 5.55 23.50
CA VAL A 206 -27.70 4.22 23.09
C VAL A 206 -28.84 3.73 23.99
N VAL A 207 -28.74 3.95 25.30
CA VAL A 207 -29.79 3.58 26.28
C VAL A 207 -31.08 4.39 26.09
N THR A 208 -31.03 5.55 25.42
CA THR A 208 -32.23 6.33 25.08
C THR A 208 -32.81 6.00 23.69
N MET A 209 -32.42 4.87 23.08
CA MET A 209 -32.94 4.41 21.79
C MET A 209 -34.09 3.40 21.91
N ASP A 210 -34.90 3.49 22.95
CA ASP A 210 -36.03 2.59 23.22
C ASP A 210 -37.09 2.57 22.11
N ASP A 211 -37.09 3.58 21.25
CA ASP A 211 -37.92 3.71 20.05
C ASP A 211 -37.37 2.95 18.81
N ASP A 212 -36.13 2.44 18.83
CA ASP A 212 -35.56 1.68 17.71
C ASP A 212 -36.06 0.22 17.71
N PRO A 213 -36.55 -0.32 16.58
CA PRO A 213 -37.01 -1.71 16.51
C PRO A 213 -35.92 -2.74 16.81
N LEU A 214 -34.64 -2.36 16.71
CA LEU A 214 -33.49 -3.21 17.03
C LEU A 214 -32.78 -2.75 18.32
N TYR A 215 -33.47 -2.06 19.24
CA TYR A 215 -32.90 -1.53 20.46
C TYR A 215 -32.11 -2.56 21.29
N ALA A 216 -32.64 -3.76 21.49
CA ALA A 216 -31.98 -4.82 22.24
C ALA A 216 -30.66 -5.31 21.58
N VAL A 217 -30.55 -5.17 20.26
CA VAL A 217 -29.34 -5.48 19.47
C VAL A 217 -28.38 -4.31 19.55
N ALA A 218 -28.86 -3.07 19.45
CA ALA A 218 -28.07 -1.85 19.64
C ALA A 218 -27.43 -1.79 21.03
N GLN A 219 -28.17 -2.08 22.10
CA GLN A 219 -27.61 -2.07 23.47
C GLN A 219 -26.48 -3.08 23.67
N ARG A 220 -26.55 -4.23 23.01
CA ARG A 220 -25.50 -5.26 23.10
C ARG A 220 -24.30 -4.93 22.23
N LEU A 221 -24.55 -4.44 21.02
CA LEU A 221 -23.54 -4.40 19.96
C LEU A 221 -23.05 -3.00 19.57
N TRP A 222 -23.49 -1.94 20.25
CA TRP A 222 -23.08 -0.57 19.89
C TRP A 222 -21.56 -0.40 19.93
N ASN A 223 -20.87 -1.06 20.86
CA ASN A 223 -19.41 -0.97 20.95
C ASN A 223 -18.77 -1.66 19.73
N GLU A 224 -19.18 -2.89 19.42
CA GLU A 224 -18.73 -3.65 18.26
C GLU A 224 -19.03 -2.94 16.92
N LEU A 225 -20.17 -2.25 16.83
CA LEU A 225 -20.64 -1.59 15.61
C LEU A 225 -20.02 -0.21 15.39
N LEU A 226 -19.68 0.52 16.46
CA LEU A 226 -19.17 1.89 16.38
C LEU A 226 -17.65 1.99 16.56
N PHE A 227 -17.06 1.18 17.44
CA PHE A 227 -15.65 1.30 17.83
C PHE A 227 -14.77 0.16 17.34
N GLU A 228 -15.34 -1.00 17.04
CA GLU A 228 -14.57 -2.18 16.63
C GLU A 228 -14.73 -2.45 15.13
N GLN A 229 -13.71 -3.07 14.52
CA GLN A 229 -13.73 -3.45 13.11
C GLN A 229 -14.34 -4.85 12.94
N THR A 230 -15.63 -4.98 13.29
CA THR A 230 -16.33 -6.27 13.24
C THR A 230 -16.81 -6.66 11.85
N ASN A 231 -16.78 -7.96 11.56
CA ASN A 231 -17.38 -8.53 10.34
C ASN A 231 -18.91 -8.51 10.49
N ILE A 232 -19.54 -7.46 9.95
CA ILE A 232 -20.99 -7.22 10.02
C ILE A 232 -21.81 -8.41 9.52
N SER A 233 -21.33 -9.17 8.54
CA SER A 233 -22.06 -10.33 8.02
C SER A 233 -22.05 -11.51 8.98
N ALA A 234 -20.90 -11.81 9.59
CA ALA A 234 -20.82 -12.83 10.64
C ALA A 234 -21.64 -12.44 11.88
N LEU A 235 -21.62 -11.15 12.21
CA LEU A 235 -22.33 -10.59 13.36
C LEU A 235 -23.85 -10.57 13.13
N ALA A 236 -24.30 -10.24 11.92
CA ALA A 236 -25.70 -10.35 11.52
C ALA A 236 -26.19 -11.82 11.58
N GLN A 237 -25.37 -12.77 11.13
CA GLN A 237 -25.68 -14.20 11.23
C GLN A 237 -25.80 -14.67 12.68
N ALA A 238 -24.89 -14.23 13.56
CA ALA A 238 -24.94 -14.56 14.99
C ALA A 238 -26.18 -14.00 15.69
N GLU A 239 -26.66 -12.84 15.24
CA GLU A 239 -27.85 -12.17 15.78
C GLU A 239 -29.16 -12.56 15.08
N GLY A 240 -29.12 -13.46 14.08
CA GLY A 240 -30.30 -13.85 13.32
C GLY A 240 -30.92 -12.71 12.50
N LEU A 241 -30.13 -11.69 12.15
CA LEU A 241 -30.53 -10.53 11.38
C LEU A 241 -30.02 -10.60 9.94
N THR A 242 -30.65 -9.84 9.05
CA THR A 242 -30.07 -9.58 7.74
C THR A 242 -28.91 -8.60 7.86
N VAL A 243 -27.94 -8.74 6.96
CA VAL A 243 -26.78 -7.84 6.86
C VAL A 243 -27.23 -6.36 6.71
N ASN A 244 -28.29 -6.12 5.94
CA ASN A 244 -28.85 -4.78 5.73
C ASN A 244 -29.44 -4.17 7.00
N GLU A 245 -30.09 -4.97 7.85
CA GLU A 245 -30.63 -4.49 9.13
C GLU A 245 -29.51 -4.03 10.06
N LEU A 246 -28.40 -4.78 10.14
CA LEU A 246 -27.26 -4.42 10.97
C LEU A 246 -26.52 -3.17 10.43
N PHE A 247 -26.40 -3.03 9.12
CA PHE A 247 -25.87 -1.81 8.49
C PHE A 247 -26.73 -0.58 8.79
N ASN A 248 -28.04 -0.72 8.67
CA ASN A 248 -28.99 0.35 8.98
C ASN A 248 -28.94 0.72 10.47
N LEU A 249 -28.81 -0.28 11.35
CA LEU A 249 -28.63 -0.07 12.79
C LEU A 249 -27.35 0.73 13.08
N ARG A 250 -26.21 0.32 12.50
CA ARG A 250 -24.93 1.05 12.62
C ARG A 250 -25.05 2.49 12.15
N ALA A 251 -25.70 2.73 11.00
CA ALA A 251 -25.91 4.08 10.48
C ALA A 251 -26.82 4.94 11.37
N ARG A 252 -27.87 4.34 11.97
CA ARG A 252 -28.75 5.04 12.92
C ARG A 252 -28.02 5.37 14.22
N LEU A 253 -27.28 4.43 14.78
CA LEU A 253 -26.40 4.64 15.94
C LEU A 253 -25.42 5.79 15.69
N GLY A 254 -24.74 5.77 14.54
CA GLY A 254 -23.81 6.84 14.15
C GLY A 254 -24.48 8.21 14.01
N ARG A 255 -25.72 8.28 13.50
CA ARG A 255 -26.47 9.54 13.42
C ARG A 255 -26.87 10.07 14.80
N ARG A 256 -27.35 9.19 15.70
CA ARG A 256 -27.77 9.61 17.06
C ARG A 256 -26.59 10.01 17.93
N CYS A 257 -25.46 9.32 17.78
CA CYS A 257 -24.25 9.61 18.55
C CYS A 257 -23.42 10.76 17.94
N ARG A 258 -23.81 11.28 16.76
CA ARG A 258 -23.07 12.35 16.07
C ARG A 258 -22.84 13.57 16.96
N GLY A 259 -23.88 14.04 17.66
CA GLY A 259 -23.78 15.22 18.52
C GLY A 259 -22.81 15.02 19.69
N VAL A 260 -22.69 13.79 20.22
CA VAL A 260 -21.70 13.44 21.25
C VAL A 260 -20.29 13.47 20.66
N VAL A 261 -20.09 12.92 19.46
CA VAL A 261 -18.76 12.89 18.81
C VAL A 261 -18.31 14.30 18.39
N GLU A 262 -19.23 15.14 17.91
CA GLU A 262 -18.95 16.52 17.52
C GLU A 262 -18.60 17.39 18.73
N SER A 263 -19.37 17.33 19.83
CA SER A 263 -19.03 18.05 21.06
C SER A 263 -17.75 17.54 21.72
N TRP A 264 -17.50 16.23 21.63
CA TRP A 264 -16.25 15.63 22.09
C TRP A 264 -15.05 16.14 21.28
N ARG A 265 -15.21 16.36 19.97
CA ARG A 265 -14.14 16.87 19.10
C ARG A 265 -13.82 18.35 19.37
N GLU A 266 -14.81 19.14 19.76
CA GLU A 266 -14.64 20.56 20.12
C GLU A 266 -13.96 20.74 21.48
N GLY A 267 -14.19 19.82 22.43
CA GLY A 267 -13.59 19.86 23.79
C GLY A 267 -12.08 19.57 23.88
N PHE A 268 -11.42 19.15 22.79
CA PHE A 268 -9.96 18.98 22.69
C PHE A 268 -9.28 20.09 21.85
N GLY A 269 -10.04 21.14 21.50
CA GLY A 269 -9.59 22.26 20.67
C GLY A 269 -9.08 23.50 21.46
N GLU A 270 -8.99 23.42 22.78
CA GLU A 270 -8.37 24.44 23.66
C GLU A 270 -7.05 23.96 24.25
#